data_AF-A0A662CFG2-F1
#
_entry.id   AF-A0A662CFG2-F1
#
_cell.length_a   1.000
_cell.length_b   1.000
_cell.length_c   1.000
_cell.angle_alpha   90.00
_cell.angle_beta   90.00
_cell.angle_gamma   90.00
#
_symmetry.space_group_name_H-M   'P 1'
#
loop_
_entity.id
_entity.type
_entity.pdbx_description
1 polymer ?
#
loop_
_entity_poly.entity_id
_entity_poly.type
_entity_poly.pdbx_seq_one_letter_code
_entity_poly.pdbx_strand_id
1 'polypeptide(L)' 'AVIKTKALLIPTPGQVEQEYLAEYHMEKGNFYCVDQDKVNLPEDVKKARKYSGVRRECNVEKSVENTIEEINNAL' A
#
# COMPACT_ATOMS: atom_id res chain seq x y z
N ALA A 1 -11.45 -5.35 -2.71
CA ALA A 1 -11.34 -5.58 -1.25
C ALA A 1 -10.70 -4.36 -0.59
N VAL A 2 -11.42 -3.62 0.24
CA VAL A 2 -10.82 -2.59 1.11
C VAL A 2 -10.74 -3.20 2.49
N ILE A 3 -9.67 -3.94 2.76
CA ILE A 3 -9.42 -4.38 4.11
C ILE A 3 -8.55 -3.29 4.72
N LYS A 4 -9.04 -2.64 5.79
CA LYS A 4 -8.23 -1.81 6.70
C LYS A 4 -7.25 -2.70 7.47
N THR A 5 -6.53 -3.58 6.76
CA THR A 5 -5.58 -4.50 7.37
C THR A 5 -4.32 -3.73 7.66
N LYS A 6 -3.73 -4.03 8.81
CA LYS A 6 -2.34 -3.68 9.08
C LYS A 6 -1.49 -4.79 8.49
N ALA A 7 -0.37 -4.43 7.86
CA ALA A 7 0.55 -5.39 7.26
C ALA A 7 1.99 -5.02 7.58
N LEU A 8 2.82 -6.06 7.66
CA LEU A 8 4.28 -6.00 7.62
C LEU A 8 4.70 -6.43 6.22
N LEU A 9 5.38 -5.56 5.48
CA LEU A 9 5.90 -5.87 4.16
C LEU A 9 7.36 -6.30 4.28
N ILE A 10 7.69 -7.41 3.62
CA ILE A 10 9.06 -7.93 3.51
C ILE A 10 9.30 -8.11 2.01
N PRO A 11 9.87 -7.12 1.31
CA PRO A 11 10.07 -7.21 -0.14
C PRO A 11 11.10 -8.29 -0.46
N THR A 12 10.91 -8.96 -1.59
CA THR A 12 11.86 -9.97 -2.08
C THR A 12 13.04 -9.27 -2.74
N PRO A 13 14.29 -9.44 -2.26
CA PRO A 13 15.46 -8.81 -2.84
C PRO A 13 15.62 -9.12 -4.34
N GLY A 14 15.88 -8.10 -5.14
CA GLY A 14 16.02 -8.23 -6.59
C GLY A 14 14.71 -8.24 -7.36
N GLN A 15 13.56 -8.10 -6.69
CA GLN A 15 12.28 -7.76 -7.31
C GLN A 15 12.02 -6.26 -7.16
N VAL A 16 12.56 -5.47 -8.10
CA VAL A 16 12.55 -3.99 -8.04
C VAL A 16 11.17 -3.41 -7.78
N GLU A 17 10.12 -3.97 -8.40
CA GLU A 17 8.74 -3.50 -8.17
C GLU A 17 8.27 -3.76 -6.73
N GLN A 18 8.62 -4.90 -6.14
CA GLN A 18 8.24 -5.19 -4.74
C GLN A 18 8.98 -4.28 -3.76
N GLU A 19 10.27 -4.06 -3.98
CA GLU A 19 11.10 -3.13 -3.18
C GLU A 19 10.50 -1.73 -3.22
N TYR A 20 10.24 -1.21 -4.43
CA TYR A 20 9.62 0.09 -4.64
C TYR A 20 8.24 0.21 -3.96
N LEU A 21 7.35 -0.78 -4.17
CA LEU A 21 6.01 -0.73 -3.60
C LEU A 21 6.03 -0.80 -2.06
N ALA A 22 6.95 -1.57 -1.47
CA ALA A 22 7.08 -1.67 -0.03
C ALA A 22 7.51 -0.34 0.60
N GLU A 23 8.56 0.29 0.05
CA GLU A 23 9.04 1.60 0.49
C GLU A 23 7.99 2.69 0.29
N TYR A 24 7.38 2.74 -0.91
CA TYR A 24 6.32 3.68 -1.23
C TYR A 24 5.16 3.62 -0.22
N HIS A 25 4.72 2.42 0.15
CA HIS A 25 3.64 2.28 1.13
C HIS A 25 4.07 2.66 2.56
N MET A 26 5.35 2.50 2.92
CA MET A 26 5.88 2.98 4.19
C MET A 26 5.97 4.50 4.25
N GLU A 27 6.45 5.16 3.20
CA GLU A 27 6.46 6.63 3.09
C GLU A 27 5.06 7.22 3.16
N LYS A 28 4.07 6.57 2.54
CA LYS A 28 2.66 6.98 2.61
C LYS A 28 1.99 6.69 3.95
N GLY A 29 2.69 6.08 4.91
CA GLY A 29 2.12 5.73 6.21
C GLY A 29 1.09 4.60 6.16
N ASN A 30 1.06 3.81 5.08
CA ASN A 30 0.11 2.72 4.91
C ASN A 30 0.55 1.46 5.66
N PHE A 31 1.81 1.05 5.49
CA PHE A 31 2.37 -0.19 6.03
C PHE A 31 3.81 0.00 6.49
N TYR A 32 4.28 -0.80 7.44
CA TYR A 32 5.71 -0.85 7.76
C TYR A 32 6.40 -1.86 6.84
N CYS A 33 7.58 -1.52 6.31
CA CYS A 33 8.43 -2.46 5.57
C CYS A 33 9.78 -2.68 6.27
N VAL A 34 10.36 -3.86 6.06
CA VAL A 34 11.71 -4.21 6.50
C VAL A 34 12.34 -5.19 5.51
N ASP A 35 13.62 -5.02 5.22
CA ASP A 35 14.36 -5.91 4.32
C ASP A 35 14.33 -7.36 4.81
N GLN A 36 14.30 -8.31 3.88
CA GLN A 36 14.18 -9.75 4.19
C GLN A 36 15.29 -10.28 5.10
N ASP A 37 16.52 -9.76 4.97
CA ASP A 37 17.69 -10.15 5.76
C ASP A 37 17.75 -9.48 7.14
N LYS A 38 16.92 -8.45 7.38
CA LYS A 38 16.91 -7.65 8.63
C LYS A 38 15.67 -7.91 9.50
N VAL A 39 14.74 -8.74 9.06
CA VAL A 39 13.46 -8.94 9.76
C VAL A 39 13.66 -9.56 11.14
N ASN A 40 13.08 -8.91 12.15
CA ASN A 40 12.89 -9.44 13.49
C ASN A 40 11.38 -9.45 13.79
N LEU A 41 10.74 -10.60 13.56
CA LEU A 41 9.27 -10.72 13.63
C LEU A 41 8.65 -10.18 14.93
N PRO A 42 9.15 -10.52 16.14
CA PRO A 42 8.63 -9.94 17.39
C PRO A 42 8.61 -8.41 17.43
N GLU A 43 9.68 -7.75 16.96
CA GLU A 43 9.80 -6.29 17.02
C GLU A 43 9.11 -5.61 15.84
N ASP A 44 9.26 -6.15 14.63
CA ASP A 44 8.73 -5.54 13.43
C ASP A 44 7.21 -5.67 13.33
N VAL A 45 6.62 -6.72 13.90
CA VAL A 45 5.15 -6.80 14.05
C VAL A 45 4.64 -5.71 15.00
N LYS A 46 5.36 -5.36 16.07
CA LYS A 46 4.96 -4.25 16.97
C LYS A 46 5.01 -2.92 16.23
N LYS A 47 6.02 -2.69 15.38
CA LYS A 47 6.13 -1.50 14.53
C LYS A 47 5.00 -1.44 13.50
N ALA A 48 4.74 -2.53 12.78
CA ALA A 48 3.69 -2.64 11.78
C ALA A 48 2.28 -2.34 12.35
N ARG A 49 2.02 -2.71 13.61
CA ARG A 49 0.74 -2.41 14.29
C ARG A 49 0.44 -0.91 14.42
N LYS A 50 1.43 -0.03 14.31
CA LYS A 50 1.26 1.44 14.39
C LYS A 50 0.68 2.03 13.12
N TYR A 51 0.76 1.33 11.99
CA TYR A 51 0.27 1.79 10.69
C TYR A 51 -1.24 1.53 10.55
N SER A 52 -1.91 2.33 9.74
CA SER A 52 -3.37 2.28 9.59
C SER A 52 -3.87 1.38 8.46
N GLY A 53 -2.97 0.86 7.63
CA GLY A 53 -3.33 0.27 6.34
C GLY A 53 -3.74 1.31 5.31
N VAL A 54 -4.03 0.84 4.10
CA VAL A 54 -4.52 1.69 3.01
C VAL A 54 -5.91 2.22 3.36
N ARG A 55 -6.02 3.53 3.49
CA ARG A 55 -7.30 4.24 3.61
C ARG A 55 -7.69 4.74 2.23
N ARG A 56 -8.64 4.06 1.58
CA ARG A 56 -9.31 4.57 0.39
C ARG A 56 -10.77 4.79 0.70
N GLU A 57 -11.25 6.00 0.42
CA GLU A 57 -12.67 6.27 0.25
C GLU A 57 -13.06 5.79 -1.15
N CYS A 58 -13.69 4.62 -1.22
CA CYS A 58 -14.22 4.12 -2.48
C CYS A 58 -15.66 4.64 -2.63
N ASN A 59 -15.85 5.69 -3.42
CA ASN A 59 -17.16 6.06 -3.95
C ASN A 59 -17.25 5.54 -5.40
N VAL A 60 -18.14 4.57 -5.60
CA VAL A 60 -18.30 3.89 -6.90
C VAL A 60 -18.85 4.86 -7.95
N GLU A 61 -19.86 5.65 -7.59
CA GLU A 61 -20.50 6.62 -8.49
C GLU A 61 -19.48 7.63 -9.02
N LYS A 62 -18.70 8.22 -8.11
CA LYS A 62 -17.63 9.17 -8.46
C LYS A 62 -16.54 8.54 -9.33
N SER A 63 -16.23 7.26 -9.11
CA SER A 63 -15.25 6.54 -9.94
C SER A 63 -15.75 6.38 -11.39
N VAL A 64 -17.03 6.07 -11.56
CA VAL A 64 -17.66 5.93 -12.88
C VAL A 64 -17.73 7.29 -13.59
N GLU A 65 -18.15 8.34 -12.89
CA GLU A 65 -18.21 9.70 -13.43
C GLU A 65 -16.84 10.16 -13.96
N ASN A 66 -15.79 10.05 -13.16
CA ASN A 66 -14.43 10.43 -13.58
C ASN A 66 -13.97 9.66 -14.82
N THR A 67 -14.29 8.35 -14.90
CA THR A 67 -13.89 7.52 -16.04
C THR A 67 -14.61 7.97 -17.32
N ILE A 68 -15.90 8.27 -17.24
CA ILE A 68 -16.68 8.77 -18.38
C ILE A 68 -16.16 10.14 -18.83
N GLU A 69 -15.82 11.03 -17.89
CA GLU A 69 -15.26 12.34 -18.19
C GLU A 69 -13.90 12.25 -18.90
N GLU A 70 -13.01 11.37 -18.45
CA GLU A 70 -11.72 11.11 -19.11
C GLU A 70 -11.88 10.59 -20.53
N ILE A 71 -12.82 9.66 -20.76
CA ILE A 71 -13.12 9.14 -22.11
C ILE A 71 -13.61 10.27 -23.03
N ASN A 72 -14.50 11.13 -22.52
CA ASN A 72 -15.05 12.24 -23.30
C ASN A 72 -14.01 13.31 -23.62
N ASN A 73 -13.06 13.58 -22.72
CA ASN A 73 -11.99 14.54 -22.94
C ASN A 73 -10.86 14.01 -23.86
N ALA A 74 -10.80 12.69 -24.04
CA ALA A 74 -9.84 12.03 -24.92
C ALA A 74 -10.35 11.87 -26.38
N LEU A 75 -11.62 12.18 -26.63
CA LEU A 75 -12.27 12.16 -27.96
C LEU A 75 -12.40 13.58 -28.53
#